data_AF-A0A6I7Y0W7-F1
#
_entry.id   AF-A0A6I7Y0W7-F1
#
_cell.length_a   1.000
_cell.length_b   1.000
_cell.length_c   1.000
_cell.angle_alpha   90.00
_cell.angle_beta   90.00
_cell.angle_gamma   90.00
#
_symmetry.space_group_name_H-M   'P 1'
#
loop_
_entity.id
_entity.type
_entity.pdbx_description
1 polymer ?
#
loop_
_entity_poly.entity_id
_entity_poly.type
_entity_poly.pdbx_seq_one_letter_code
_entity_poly.pdbx_strand_id
1 'polypeptide(L)'
;MHRSNHTRLLRRTAADRCKYCGTPIEWFERYDTLRIPLSPEFPAHPVPPRMHWHLFKGVAYPGKDPVTGYCRIPHPAICPAAEHPDLPEELRDVVARLATRMRGRIDRGEFVPYVEPVIEEQVATPDPEKVQEQRHVISYYGTLRLAPCEVHELQCISTDTRNGERCRNGVFDVEEGKWEEVDVPHAPGRQGQQILSLTGGRMWAWVIKDFNCLRRWWKQQCVDHFGSGAPDHVAFELIQFQPLLHDQYILTERPEGYDPAPVGQDIVIHDGPTGDSTVCAGPGCWHSTMGKQPAGWRCWDCERRERRRARTRRKWTRPQA
;
A
#
# COMPACT_ATOMS: atom_id res chain seq x y z
N MET A 1 39.64 -38.17 28.50
CA MET A 1 39.80 -39.53 27.94
C MET A 1 39.39 -39.52 26.47
N HIS A 2 40.29 -40.00 25.60
CA HIS A 2 40.22 -40.15 24.12
C HIS A 2 39.32 -39.18 23.31
N ARG A 3 39.90 -38.04 22.87
CA ARG A 3 39.37 -37.25 21.74
C ARG A 3 39.79 -37.92 20.42
N SER A 4 38.95 -38.79 19.86
CA SER A 4 39.25 -39.44 18.57
C SER A 4 39.15 -38.43 17.41
N ASN A 5 40.03 -38.57 16.41
CA ASN A 5 40.08 -37.73 15.19
C ASN A 5 38.72 -37.64 14.47
N HIS A 6 37.84 -38.63 14.66
CA HIS A 6 36.48 -38.68 14.10
C HIS A 6 35.59 -37.53 14.60
N THR A 7 35.69 -37.17 15.88
CA THR A 7 34.95 -36.02 16.45
C THR A 7 35.45 -34.67 15.94
N ARG A 8 36.74 -34.59 15.55
CA ARG A 8 37.37 -33.40 15.00
C ARG A 8 37.03 -33.19 13.52
N LEU A 9 36.90 -34.27 12.76
CA LEU A 9 36.44 -34.26 11.35
C LEU A 9 34.95 -33.89 11.23
N LEU A 10 34.08 -34.46 12.09
CA LEU A 10 32.66 -34.10 12.15
C LEU A 10 32.42 -32.63 12.53
N ARG A 11 33.25 -32.06 13.41
CA ARG A 11 33.21 -30.62 13.72
C ARG A 11 33.62 -29.74 12.54
N ARG A 12 34.56 -30.20 11.70
CA ARG A 12 35.05 -29.42 10.55
C ARG A 12 34.03 -29.34 9.41
N THR A 13 33.15 -30.33 9.28
CA THR A 13 32.03 -30.31 8.30
C THR A 13 30.79 -29.60 8.82
N ALA A 14 30.60 -29.53 10.15
CA ALA A 14 29.50 -28.80 10.78
C ALA A 14 29.79 -27.31 11.02
N ALA A 15 31.07 -26.93 11.06
CA ALA A 15 31.51 -25.55 11.27
C ALA A 15 31.33 -24.73 9.99
N ASP A 16 30.58 -23.66 10.09
CA ASP A 16 30.31 -22.68 9.04
C ASP A 16 30.45 -21.26 9.61
N ARG A 17 30.30 -20.24 8.77
CA ARG A 17 30.14 -18.85 9.22
C ARG A 17 28.76 -18.37 8.84
N CYS A 18 28.10 -17.68 9.76
CA CYS A 18 26.85 -17.01 9.46
C CYS A 18 27.06 -16.04 8.29
N LYS A 19 26.33 -16.21 7.19
CA LYS A 19 26.45 -15.34 6.00
C LYS A 19 26.12 -13.86 6.29
N TYR A 20 25.31 -13.59 7.31
CA TYR A 20 24.87 -12.23 7.66
C TYR A 20 25.84 -11.49 8.58
N CYS A 21 26.47 -12.16 9.54
CA CYS A 21 27.38 -11.51 10.52
C CYS A 21 28.82 -12.05 10.54
N GLY A 22 29.10 -13.12 9.78
CA GLY A 22 30.41 -13.77 9.71
C GLY A 22 30.80 -14.55 10.97
N THR A 23 29.96 -14.61 12.00
CA THR A 23 30.26 -15.31 13.26
C THR A 23 30.34 -16.82 13.01
N PRO A 24 31.36 -17.53 13.54
CA PRO A 24 31.42 -18.98 13.45
C PRO A 24 30.21 -19.63 14.10
N ILE A 25 29.59 -20.56 13.38
CA ILE A 25 28.45 -21.36 13.82
C ILE A 25 28.75 -22.84 13.61
N GLU A 26 28.14 -23.70 14.41
CA GLU A 26 28.19 -25.14 14.21
C GLU A 26 26.76 -25.67 14.03
N TRP A 27 26.51 -26.39 12.94
CA TRP A 27 25.20 -26.95 12.63
C TRP A 27 25.00 -28.34 13.23
N PHE A 28 23.91 -28.53 13.96
CA PHE A 28 23.54 -29.83 14.55
C PHE A 28 22.13 -30.23 14.16
N GLU A 29 21.89 -31.53 14.08
CA GLU A 29 20.53 -32.07 14.06
C GLU A 29 19.93 -31.97 15.47
N ARG A 30 18.66 -31.58 15.57
CA ARG A 30 17.87 -31.51 16.79
C ARG A 30 17.16 -32.84 17.02
N TYR A 31 16.63 -33.02 18.24
CA TYR A 31 15.80 -34.17 18.59
C TYR A 31 14.56 -34.38 17.68
N ASP A 32 14.11 -33.34 16.99
CA ASP A 32 12.98 -33.34 16.04
C ASP A 32 13.45 -33.38 14.57
N THR A 33 14.67 -33.86 14.30
CA THR A 33 15.31 -34.01 12.97
C THR A 33 15.57 -32.71 12.19
N LEU A 34 15.18 -31.56 12.74
CA LEU A 34 15.52 -30.25 12.17
C LEU A 34 16.98 -29.89 12.44
N ARG A 35 17.58 -29.05 11.59
CA ARG A 35 18.93 -28.51 11.84
C ARG A 35 18.87 -27.20 12.61
N ILE A 36 19.81 -27.01 13.53
CA ILE A 36 19.98 -25.76 14.30
C ILE A 36 21.43 -25.30 14.25
N PRO A 37 21.67 -24.01 13.93
CA PRO A 37 23.00 -23.43 14.04
C PRO A 37 23.20 -22.98 15.49
N LEU A 38 24.16 -23.61 16.17
CA LEU A 38 24.50 -23.30 17.56
C LEU A 38 25.79 -22.51 17.62
N SER A 39 25.88 -21.67 18.65
CA SER A 39 27.11 -21.02 19.07
C SER A 39 28.15 -22.04 19.58
N PRO A 40 29.42 -21.62 19.72
CA PRO A 40 30.34 -22.25 20.65
C PRO A 40 29.77 -22.35 22.07
N GLU A 41 30.37 -23.21 22.89
CA GLU A 41 29.94 -23.45 24.28
C GLU A 41 30.19 -22.24 25.19
N PHE A 42 29.22 -21.98 26.05
CA PHE A 42 29.21 -20.94 27.09
C PHE A 42 28.93 -21.57 28.46
N PRO A 43 29.41 -20.98 29.56
CA PRO A 43 28.90 -21.32 30.88
C PRO A 43 27.38 -21.10 30.91
N ALA A 44 26.62 -22.07 31.44
CA ALA A 44 25.15 -21.97 31.41
C ALA A 44 24.59 -20.97 32.43
N HIS A 45 25.32 -20.68 33.50
CA HIS A 45 24.88 -19.81 34.59
C HIS A 45 24.46 -18.38 34.14
N PRO A 46 25.24 -17.66 33.32
CA PRO A 46 24.85 -16.33 32.84
C PRO A 46 23.81 -16.35 31.69
N VAL A 47 23.41 -17.52 31.19
CA VAL A 47 22.49 -17.63 30.06
C VAL A 47 21.10 -17.97 30.59
N PRO A 48 20.03 -17.32 30.12
CA PRO A 48 18.67 -17.71 30.51
C PRO A 48 18.37 -19.17 30.14
N PRO A 49 17.74 -19.97 31.03
CA PRO A 49 17.48 -21.38 30.78
C PRO A 49 16.75 -21.69 29.46
N ARG A 50 15.86 -20.79 29.03
CA ARG A 50 15.12 -20.89 27.75
C ARG A 50 16.02 -20.92 26.51
N MET A 51 17.24 -20.41 26.62
CA MET A 51 18.22 -20.33 25.54
C MET A 51 19.24 -21.46 25.57
N HIS A 52 19.19 -22.34 26.58
CA HIS A 52 20.18 -23.41 26.74
C HIS A 52 19.95 -24.52 25.72
N TRP A 53 21.03 -24.90 25.04
CA TRP A 53 21.11 -26.12 24.26
C TRP A 53 22.36 -26.89 24.64
N HIS A 54 22.31 -28.21 24.57
CA HIS A 54 23.47 -29.07 24.73
C HIS A 54 23.47 -30.17 23.67
N LEU A 55 24.61 -30.83 23.52
CA LEU A 55 24.75 -31.94 22.58
C LEU A 55 24.82 -33.25 23.33
N PHE A 56 23.97 -34.20 22.96
CA PHE A 56 24.07 -35.58 23.39
C PHE A 56 24.24 -36.47 22.17
N LYS A 57 25.37 -37.18 22.10
CA LYS A 57 25.74 -38.06 20.98
C LYS A 57 25.63 -37.40 19.59
N GLY A 58 25.90 -36.09 19.51
CA GLY A 58 25.86 -35.32 18.26
C GLY A 58 24.51 -34.69 17.91
N VAL A 59 23.47 -34.94 18.71
CA VAL A 59 22.13 -34.35 18.56
C VAL A 59 21.92 -33.23 19.57
N ALA A 60 21.32 -32.14 19.14
CA ALA A 60 21.01 -30.96 19.94
C ALA A 60 19.71 -31.13 20.73
N TYR A 61 19.80 -30.95 22.04
CA TYR A 61 18.69 -31.00 22.99
C TYR A 61 18.60 -29.68 23.77
N PRO A 62 17.39 -29.23 24.11
CA PRO A 62 17.20 -28.11 25.04
C PRO A 62 17.81 -28.41 26.42
N GLY A 63 18.24 -27.36 27.12
CA GLY A 63 18.86 -27.43 28.44
C GLY A 63 20.38 -27.40 28.40
N LYS A 64 21.00 -27.29 29.58
CA LYS A 64 22.45 -27.32 29.75
C LYS A 64 22.98 -28.76 29.78
N ASP A 65 24.25 -28.92 29.45
CA ASP A 65 24.95 -30.18 29.60
C ASP A 65 24.96 -30.58 31.09
N PRO A 66 24.39 -31.75 31.45
CA PRO A 66 24.27 -32.18 32.84
C PRO A 66 25.62 -32.51 33.49
N VAL A 67 26.66 -32.77 32.69
CA VAL A 67 27.99 -33.14 33.18
C VAL A 67 28.90 -31.93 33.30
N THR A 68 28.89 -31.06 32.29
CA THR A 68 29.85 -29.95 32.22
C THR A 68 29.30 -28.64 32.78
N GLY A 69 27.98 -28.46 32.81
CA GLY A 69 27.36 -27.18 33.18
C GLY A 69 27.47 -26.09 32.10
N TYR A 70 27.88 -26.45 30.89
CA TYR A 70 27.92 -25.56 29.72
C TYR A 70 26.63 -25.67 28.91
N CYS A 71 26.33 -24.62 28.14
CA CYS A 71 25.29 -24.63 27.14
C CYS A 71 25.78 -23.98 25.85
N ARG A 72 25.01 -24.15 24.78
CA ARG A 72 25.11 -23.44 23.52
C ARG A 72 23.82 -22.64 23.33
N ILE A 73 23.88 -21.62 22.48
CA ILE A 73 22.77 -20.73 22.19
C ILE A 73 22.47 -20.82 20.68
N PRO A 74 21.20 -20.84 20.25
CA PRO A 74 20.86 -20.74 18.84
C PRO A 74 21.43 -19.44 18.26
N HIS A 75 22.24 -19.53 17.22
CA HIS A 75 22.90 -18.34 16.67
C HIS A 75 21.93 -17.23 16.25
N PRO A 76 20.75 -17.52 15.63
CA PRO A 76 19.77 -16.50 15.31
C PRO A 76 19.36 -15.65 16.50
N ALA A 77 19.32 -16.19 17.72
CA ALA A 77 18.94 -15.45 18.93
C ALA A 77 20.04 -14.49 19.44
N ILE A 78 21.25 -14.55 18.89
CA ILE A 78 22.39 -13.70 19.27
C ILE A 78 23.11 -13.11 18.05
N CYS A 79 22.52 -13.21 16.86
CA CYS A 79 23.14 -12.73 15.63
C CYS A 79 23.09 -11.20 15.61
N PRO A 80 24.21 -10.48 15.51
CA PRO A 80 24.20 -9.01 15.48
C PRO A 80 23.63 -8.43 14.18
N ALA A 81 23.36 -9.26 13.17
CA ALA A 81 22.71 -8.85 11.93
C ALA A 81 21.18 -9.07 11.96
N ALA A 82 20.62 -9.54 13.08
CA ALA A 82 19.19 -9.69 13.30
C ALA A 82 18.73 -8.75 14.43
N GLU A 83 17.49 -8.32 14.38
CA GLU A 83 16.85 -7.54 15.45
C GLU A 83 16.33 -8.48 16.56
N HIS A 84 16.50 -8.05 17.82
CA HIS A 84 16.11 -8.83 19.00
C HIS A 84 15.25 -7.98 19.95
N PRO A 85 13.95 -7.79 19.67
CA PRO A 85 13.09 -6.96 20.52
C PRO A 85 13.02 -7.49 21.97
N ASP A 86 13.03 -8.82 22.15
CA ASP A 86 12.93 -9.49 23.45
C ASP A 86 14.26 -10.12 23.92
N LEU A 87 15.39 -9.49 23.58
CA LEU A 87 16.71 -9.98 24.00
C LEU A 87 16.86 -9.92 25.53
N PRO A 88 17.12 -11.04 26.21
CA PRO A 88 17.47 -11.03 27.62
C PRO A 88 18.64 -10.10 27.91
N GLU A 89 18.60 -9.39 29.04
CA GLU A 89 19.64 -8.45 29.44
C GLU A 89 21.01 -9.12 29.52
N GLU A 90 21.07 -10.37 29.98
CA GLU A 90 22.28 -11.16 30.11
C GLU A 90 22.95 -11.49 28.76
N LEU A 91 22.21 -11.40 27.66
CA LEU A 91 22.72 -11.64 26.30
C LEU A 91 23.05 -10.36 25.53
N ARG A 92 22.71 -9.17 26.06
CA ARG A 92 23.00 -7.88 25.39
C ARG A 92 24.49 -7.69 25.17
N ASP A 93 25.31 -7.99 26.17
CA ASP A 93 26.77 -7.91 26.07
C ASP A 93 27.35 -8.86 25.02
N VAL A 94 26.74 -10.04 24.87
CA VAL A 94 27.15 -11.03 23.86
C VAL A 94 26.88 -10.48 22.45
N VAL A 95 25.67 -9.97 22.21
CA VAL A 95 25.29 -9.40 20.92
C VAL A 95 26.13 -8.16 20.61
N ALA A 96 26.34 -7.25 21.57
CA ALA A 96 27.17 -6.07 21.40
C ALA A 96 28.62 -6.42 21.01
N ARG A 97 29.23 -7.40 21.69
CA ARG A 97 30.58 -7.89 21.34
C ARG A 97 30.63 -8.51 19.95
N LEU A 98 29.59 -9.24 19.55
CA LEU A 98 29.50 -9.79 18.19
C LEU A 98 29.33 -8.69 17.14
N ALA A 99 28.56 -7.64 17.43
CA ALA A 99 28.39 -6.48 16.57
C ALA A 99 29.70 -5.72 16.36
N THR A 100 30.46 -5.45 17.44
CA THR A 100 31.79 -4.81 17.33
C THR A 100 32.75 -5.66 16.49
N ARG A 101 32.75 -6.99 16.69
CA ARG A 101 33.57 -7.91 15.89
C ARG A 101 33.15 -7.94 14.42
N MET A 102 31.85 -7.92 14.14
CA MET A 102 31.32 -7.85 12.78
C MET A 102 31.80 -6.56 12.10
N ARG A 103 31.59 -5.39 12.74
CA ARG A 103 32.04 -4.09 12.23
C ARG A 103 33.53 -4.06 11.95
N GLY A 104 34.35 -4.49 12.92
CA GLY A 104 35.80 -4.52 12.73
C GLY A 104 36.28 -5.42 11.58
N ARG A 105 35.56 -6.50 11.25
CA ARG A 105 35.87 -7.33 10.06
C ARG A 105 35.45 -6.68 8.76
N ILE A 106 34.32 -5.95 8.77
CA ILE A 106 33.87 -5.15 7.63
C ILE A 106 34.92 -4.07 7.33
N ASP A 107 35.36 -3.33 8.35
CA ASP A 107 36.30 -2.23 8.20
C ASP A 107 37.68 -2.69 7.69
N ARG A 108 38.09 -3.92 8.00
CA ARG A 108 39.32 -4.55 7.48
C ARG A 108 39.14 -5.24 6.11
N GLY A 109 37.93 -5.26 5.55
CA GLY A 109 37.64 -5.95 4.29
C GLY A 109 37.67 -7.49 4.37
N GLU A 110 37.66 -8.06 5.58
CA GLU A 110 37.67 -9.52 5.80
C GLU A 110 36.28 -10.17 5.65
N PHE A 111 35.22 -9.35 5.67
CA PHE A 111 33.84 -9.80 5.61
C PHE A 111 32.97 -8.78 4.90
N VAL A 112 32.23 -9.23 3.90
CA VAL A 112 31.15 -8.46 3.25
C VAL A 112 29.84 -9.11 3.69
N PRO A 113 28.97 -8.38 4.44
CA PRO A 113 27.68 -8.92 4.85
C PRO A 113 26.84 -9.34 3.64
N TYR A 114 26.26 -10.53 3.71
CA TYR A 114 25.26 -10.92 2.74
C TYR A 114 24.04 -10.00 2.89
N VAL A 115 23.78 -9.20 1.86
CA VAL A 115 22.52 -8.49 1.68
C VAL A 115 21.63 -9.42 0.85
N GLU A 116 20.46 -9.75 1.39
CA GLU A 116 19.48 -10.52 0.63
C GLU A 116 19.15 -9.75 -0.65
N PRO A 117 19.29 -10.35 -1.84
CA PRO A 117 18.98 -9.66 -3.07
C PRO A 117 17.51 -9.25 -3.01
N VAL A 118 17.25 -7.95 -3.19
CA VAL A 118 15.91 -7.42 -3.43
C VAL A 118 15.33 -8.24 -4.57
N ILE A 119 14.19 -8.87 -4.33
CA ILE A 119 13.58 -9.81 -5.28
C ILE A 119 13.34 -9.01 -6.58
N GLU A 120 13.57 -9.57 -7.77
CA GLU A 120 13.48 -8.83 -9.05
C GLU A 120 12.14 -8.08 -9.19
N GLU A 121 11.09 -8.68 -8.65
CA GLU A 121 9.73 -8.16 -8.59
C GLU A 121 9.58 -6.93 -7.66
N GLN A 122 10.38 -6.80 -6.61
CA GLN A 122 10.45 -5.59 -5.76
C GLN A 122 11.19 -4.44 -6.47
N VAL A 123 12.20 -4.76 -7.30
CA VAL A 123 12.91 -3.76 -8.12
C VAL A 123 12.02 -3.24 -9.25
N ALA A 124 11.18 -4.11 -9.82
CA ALA A 124 10.27 -3.76 -10.92
C ALA A 124 9.16 -2.78 -10.48
N THR A 125 8.72 -2.83 -9.22
CA THR A 125 7.69 -1.94 -8.67
C THR A 125 8.07 -1.46 -7.28
N PRO A 126 8.97 -0.47 -7.16
CA PRO A 126 9.37 0.07 -5.87
C PRO A 126 8.21 0.79 -5.19
N ASP A 127 8.19 0.75 -3.86
CA ASP A 127 7.26 1.58 -3.09
C ASP A 127 7.51 3.07 -3.34
N PRO A 128 6.46 3.90 -3.32
CA PRO A 128 6.60 5.34 -3.45
C PRO A 128 7.30 5.96 -2.23
N GLU A 129 7.85 7.16 -2.38
CA GLU A 129 8.65 7.82 -1.33
C GLU A 129 7.89 8.05 -0.01
N LYS A 130 6.57 8.19 -0.09
CA LYS A 130 5.69 8.39 1.06
C LYS A 130 4.63 7.29 1.06
N VAL A 131 4.73 6.41 2.04
CA VAL A 131 3.73 5.37 2.32
C VAL A 131 3.25 5.50 3.76
N GLN A 132 2.01 5.09 3.98
CA GLN A 132 1.43 4.95 5.31
C GLN A 132 1.47 3.51 5.78
N GLU A 133 1.26 3.31 7.09
CA GLU A 133 1.14 1.98 7.69
C GLU A 133 -0.11 1.25 7.21
N GLN A 134 -1.24 1.96 7.07
CA GLN A 134 -2.46 1.41 6.48
C GLN A 134 -2.53 1.75 4.99
N ARG A 135 -2.70 0.71 4.17
CA ARG A 135 -2.71 0.82 2.71
C ARG A 135 -3.82 -0.03 2.14
N HIS A 136 -4.54 0.52 1.16
CA HIS A 136 -5.68 -0.17 0.55
C HIS A 136 -5.35 -0.69 -0.84
N VAL A 137 -5.89 -1.87 -1.14
CA VAL A 137 -5.82 -2.46 -2.49
C VAL A 137 -6.99 -1.95 -3.32
N ILE A 138 -6.68 -1.45 -4.51
CA ILE A 138 -7.63 -1.00 -5.51
C ILE A 138 -7.70 -2.05 -6.62
N SER A 139 -8.92 -2.44 -7.00
CA SER A 139 -9.18 -3.44 -8.02
C SER A 139 -9.89 -2.84 -9.22
N TYR A 140 -9.43 -3.19 -10.42
CA TYR A 140 -10.10 -2.86 -11.66
C TYR A 140 -9.73 -3.86 -12.77
N TYR A 141 -10.74 -4.39 -13.47
CA TYR A 141 -10.57 -5.37 -14.56
C TYR A 141 -9.57 -6.51 -14.26
N GLY A 142 -9.60 -7.06 -13.05
CA GLY A 142 -8.70 -8.14 -12.63
C GLY A 142 -7.26 -7.71 -12.34
N THR A 143 -6.95 -6.41 -12.41
CA THR A 143 -5.69 -5.85 -11.92
C THR A 143 -5.86 -5.33 -10.50
N LEU A 144 -4.89 -5.63 -9.65
CA LEU A 144 -4.83 -5.16 -8.27
C LEU A 144 -3.64 -4.22 -8.09
N ARG A 145 -3.90 -3.05 -7.53
CA ARG A 145 -2.89 -2.04 -7.21
C ARG A 145 -2.91 -1.74 -5.72
N LEU A 146 -1.73 -1.59 -5.11
CA LEU A 146 -1.60 -1.15 -3.74
C LEU A 146 -1.38 0.37 -3.72
N ALA A 147 -2.27 1.08 -3.02
CA ALA A 147 -2.15 2.52 -2.82
C ALA A 147 -1.06 2.85 -1.78
N PRO A 148 -0.44 4.05 -1.81
CA PRO A 148 0.51 4.47 -0.77
C PRO A 148 -0.14 4.69 0.59
N CYS A 149 -1.46 4.79 0.65
CA CYS A 149 -2.26 5.15 1.81
C CYS A 149 -3.63 4.45 1.77
N GLU A 150 -4.48 4.78 2.73
CA GLU A 150 -5.91 4.47 2.63
C GLU A 150 -6.54 5.13 1.40
N VAL A 151 -7.54 4.47 0.82
CA VAL A 151 -8.13 4.87 -0.45
C VAL A 151 -8.71 6.29 -0.43
N HIS A 152 -9.29 6.75 0.68
CA HIS A 152 -9.87 8.08 0.81
C HIS A 152 -8.83 9.20 0.94
N GLU A 153 -7.61 8.86 1.34
CA GLU A 153 -6.49 9.81 1.47
C GLU A 153 -5.62 9.88 0.21
N LEU A 154 -5.95 9.09 -0.82
CA LEU A 154 -5.20 9.07 -2.07
C LEU A 154 -5.26 10.44 -2.75
N GLN A 155 -4.11 11.12 -2.84
CA GLN A 155 -4.00 12.46 -3.41
C GLN A 155 -3.72 12.45 -4.91
N CYS A 156 -4.25 13.47 -5.59
CA CYS A 156 -3.93 13.76 -6.99
C CYS A 156 -2.42 13.96 -7.18
N ILE A 157 -1.87 13.44 -8.29
CA ILE A 157 -0.44 13.63 -8.62
C ILE A 157 -0.17 14.90 -9.42
N SER A 158 -1.19 15.54 -9.99
CA SER A 158 -1.02 16.71 -10.85
C SER A 158 -0.54 17.96 -10.10
N THR A 159 0.15 18.83 -10.82
CA THR A 159 0.58 20.14 -10.34
C THR A 159 -0.59 21.11 -10.37
N ASP A 160 -0.88 21.77 -9.25
CA ASP A 160 -1.83 22.86 -9.20
C ASP A 160 -1.25 24.10 -9.90
N THR A 161 -1.89 24.50 -10.99
CA THR A 161 -1.47 25.65 -11.81
C THR A 161 -1.45 26.99 -11.07
N ARG A 162 -2.12 27.11 -9.90
CA ARG A 162 -2.19 28.36 -9.13
C ARG A 162 -0.96 28.60 -8.27
N ASN A 163 -0.40 27.55 -7.66
CA ASN A 163 0.70 27.65 -6.70
C ASN A 163 1.94 26.84 -7.10
N GLY A 164 1.86 25.98 -8.12
CA GLY A 164 2.95 25.11 -8.56
C GLY A 164 3.23 23.95 -7.61
N GLU A 165 2.40 23.72 -6.59
CA GLU A 165 2.52 22.62 -5.65
C GLU A 165 1.74 21.38 -6.12
N ARG A 166 1.95 20.24 -5.46
CA ARG A 166 1.08 19.07 -5.63
C ARG A 166 -0.36 19.44 -5.31
N CYS A 167 -1.27 19.03 -6.19
CA CYS A 167 -2.70 19.17 -5.95
C CYS A 167 -3.11 18.46 -4.65
N ARG A 168 -3.82 19.18 -3.77
CA ARG A 168 -4.29 18.66 -2.48
C ARG A 168 -5.63 17.92 -2.57
N ASN A 169 -6.27 17.92 -3.74
CA ASN A 169 -7.56 17.25 -3.94
C ASN A 169 -7.36 15.73 -3.99
N GLY A 170 -8.29 15.00 -3.38
CA GLY A 170 -8.32 13.55 -3.41
C GLY A 170 -8.67 12.99 -4.79
N VAL A 171 -8.20 11.78 -5.04
CA VAL A 171 -8.66 10.92 -6.16
C VAL A 171 -9.93 10.19 -5.76
N PHE A 172 -10.11 9.91 -4.47
CA PHE A 172 -11.27 9.18 -3.97
C PHE A 172 -12.59 9.89 -4.30
N ASP A 173 -13.54 9.10 -4.79
CA ASP A 173 -14.95 9.46 -4.93
C ASP A 173 -15.78 8.22 -4.56
N VAL A 174 -16.68 8.40 -3.61
CA VAL A 174 -17.53 7.32 -3.07
C VAL A 174 -18.49 6.75 -4.11
N GLU A 175 -18.84 7.51 -5.15
CA GLU A 175 -19.74 7.06 -6.21
C GLU A 175 -19.04 6.25 -7.32
N GLU A 176 -17.70 6.34 -7.37
CA GLU A 176 -16.87 5.75 -8.41
C GLU A 176 -16.37 4.33 -8.08
N GLY A 177 -16.69 3.82 -6.91
CA GLY A 177 -16.31 2.47 -6.50
C GLY A 177 -17.06 1.97 -5.28
N LYS A 178 -16.70 0.78 -4.85
CA LYS A 178 -17.21 0.17 -3.62
C LYS A 178 -16.25 -0.90 -3.13
N TRP A 179 -16.35 -1.23 -1.84
CA TRP A 179 -15.68 -2.39 -1.28
C TRP A 179 -16.36 -3.68 -1.75
N GLU A 180 -15.60 -4.59 -2.35
CA GLU A 180 -16.04 -5.94 -2.68
C GLU A 180 -14.96 -6.97 -2.35
N GLU A 181 -15.38 -8.22 -2.13
CA GLU A 181 -14.46 -9.35 -2.07
C GLU A 181 -13.96 -9.69 -3.48
N VAL A 182 -12.63 -9.74 -3.63
CA VAL A 182 -11.94 -10.13 -4.86
C VAL A 182 -11.00 -11.29 -4.58
N ASP A 183 -10.67 -12.07 -5.61
CA ASP A 183 -9.71 -13.16 -5.48
C ASP A 183 -8.30 -12.62 -5.19
N VAL A 184 -7.63 -13.20 -4.20
CA VAL A 184 -6.21 -12.97 -3.98
C VAL A 184 -5.43 -13.69 -5.10
N PRO A 185 -4.53 -13.01 -5.82
CA PRO A 185 -3.72 -13.65 -6.85
C PRO A 185 -3.03 -14.91 -6.32
N HIS A 186 -2.93 -15.93 -7.17
CA HIS A 186 -2.30 -17.18 -6.76
C HIS A 186 -0.83 -16.95 -6.39
N ALA A 187 -0.48 -17.31 -5.16
CA ALA A 187 0.88 -17.31 -4.66
C ALA A 187 1.38 -18.75 -4.48
N PRO A 188 2.49 -19.16 -5.12
CA PRO A 188 3.02 -20.51 -4.95
C PRO A 188 3.73 -20.68 -3.61
N GLY A 189 3.93 -21.94 -3.20
CA GLY A 189 4.74 -22.29 -2.02
C GLY A 189 4.00 -22.18 -0.68
N ARG A 190 4.75 -22.40 0.41
CA ARG A 190 4.19 -22.50 1.78
C ARG A 190 3.49 -21.21 2.23
N GLN A 191 4.10 -20.05 1.96
CA GLN A 191 3.53 -18.75 2.32
C GLN A 191 2.22 -18.49 1.57
N GLY A 192 2.15 -18.82 0.27
CA GLY A 192 0.92 -18.72 -0.49
C GLY A 192 -0.20 -19.62 0.03
N GLN A 193 0.13 -20.84 0.48
CA GLN A 193 -0.84 -21.73 1.14
C GLN A 193 -1.33 -21.17 2.49
N GLN A 194 -0.48 -20.45 3.23
CA GLN A 194 -0.88 -19.78 4.48
C GLN A 194 -1.85 -18.63 4.21
N ILE A 195 -1.55 -17.77 3.22
CA ILE A 195 -2.47 -16.70 2.78
C ILE A 195 -3.81 -17.30 2.39
N LEU A 196 -3.82 -18.32 1.52
CA LEU A 196 -5.04 -19.02 1.12
C LEU A 196 -5.83 -19.58 2.32
N SER A 197 -5.14 -20.16 3.30
CA SER A 197 -5.78 -20.72 4.50
C SER A 197 -6.40 -19.66 5.40
N LEU A 198 -5.76 -18.50 5.53
CA LEU A 198 -6.22 -17.39 6.37
C LEU A 198 -7.39 -16.64 5.72
N THR A 199 -7.31 -16.42 4.41
CA THR A 199 -8.23 -15.52 3.69
C THR A 199 -9.32 -16.26 2.92
N GLY A 200 -9.25 -17.59 2.85
CA GLY A 200 -10.10 -18.39 1.97
C GLY A 200 -9.89 -18.08 0.48
N GLY A 201 -8.77 -17.42 0.14
CA GLY A 201 -8.44 -17.01 -1.22
C GLY A 201 -9.12 -15.71 -1.67
N ARG A 202 -9.81 -15.00 -0.77
CA ARG A 202 -10.50 -13.73 -1.06
C ARG A 202 -10.04 -12.61 -0.15
N MET A 203 -10.14 -11.38 -0.61
CA MET A 203 -9.82 -10.20 0.18
C MET A 203 -10.73 -9.03 -0.18
N TRP A 204 -10.89 -8.08 0.75
CA TRP A 204 -11.60 -6.84 0.46
C TRP A 204 -10.69 -5.86 -0.30
N ALA A 205 -11.17 -5.39 -1.44
CA ALA A 205 -10.52 -4.36 -2.24
C ALA A 205 -11.52 -3.28 -2.65
N TRP A 206 -11.03 -2.06 -2.90
CA TRP A 206 -11.82 -1.00 -3.49
C TRP A 206 -11.96 -1.23 -4.99
N VAL A 207 -13.14 -1.69 -5.43
CA VAL A 207 -13.42 -2.00 -6.83
C VAL A 207 -13.94 -0.75 -7.54
N ILE A 208 -13.24 -0.34 -8.60
CA ILE A 208 -13.67 0.79 -9.45
C ILE A 208 -14.85 0.36 -10.33
N LYS A 209 -15.90 1.19 -10.32
CA LYS A 209 -17.22 0.87 -10.87
C LYS A 209 -17.24 0.68 -12.38
N ASP A 210 -16.57 1.56 -13.13
CA ASP A 210 -16.58 1.53 -14.59
C ASP A 210 -15.30 2.10 -15.22
N PHE A 211 -15.20 1.96 -16.55
CA PHE A 211 -14.04 2.40 -17.32
C PHE A 211 -13.78 3.90 -17.27
N ASN A 212 -14.80 4.74 -17.16
CA ASN A 212 -14.62 6.20 -17.13
C ASN A 212 -13.99 6.62 -15.80
N CYS A 213 -14.48 6.05 -14.69
CA CYS A 213 -13.88 6.21 -13.37
C CYS A 213 -12.44 5.69 -13.40
N LEU A 214 -12.23 4.49 -13.94
CA LEU A 214 -10.90 3.88 -14.01
C LEU A 214 -9.86 4.76 -14.70
N ARG A 215 -10.20 5.40 -15.83
CA ARG A 215 -9.23 6.25 -16.54
C ARG A 215 -8.66 7.36 -15.66
N ARG A 216 -9.46 7.87 -14.74
CA ARG A 216 -9.07 8.91 -13.79
C ARG A 216 -8.18 8.34 -12.69
N TRP A 217 -8.56 7.20 -12.12
CA TRP A 217 -7.79 6.49 -11.10
C TRP A 217 -6.44 5.96 -11.62
N TRP A 218 -6.39 5.46 -12.86
CA TRP A 218 -5.16 5.03 -13.51
C TRP A 218 -4.20 6.20 -13.79
N LYS A 219 -4.71 7.43 -13.87
CA LYS A 219 -3.86 8.63 -13.89
C LYS A 219 -3.59 9.20 -12.51
N GLN A 220 -4.21 8.66 -11.46
CA GLN A 220 -4.19 9.20 -10.09
C GLN A 220 -4.52 10.69 -10.06
N GLN A 221 -5.59 11.09 -10.77
CA GLN A 221 -6.02 12.49 -10.90
C GLN A 221 -7.34 12.73 -10.15
N CYS A 222 -7.50 13.92 -9.56
CA CYS A 222 -8.81 14.37 -9.08
C CYS A 222 -9.73 14.76 -10.26
N VAL A 223 -11.01 14.97 -9.97
CA VAL A 223 -12.03 15.35 -10.97
C VAL A 223 -11.63 16.64 -11.72
N ASP A 224 -11.09 17.64 -11.03
CA ASP A 224 -10.71 18.92 -11.65
C ASP A 224 -9.53 18.78 -12.61
N HIS A 225 -8.58 17.90 -12.31
CA HIS A 225 -7.36 17.72 -13.11
C HIS A 225 -7.55 16.71 -14.23
N PHE A 226 -8.52 15.81 -14.13
CA PHE A 226 -8.78 14.80 -15.16
C PHE A 226 -9.19 15.46 -16.48
N GLY A 227 -8.33 15.34 -17.50
CA GLY A 227 -8.55 15.94 -18.82
C GLY A 227 -8.15 17.42 -18.93
N SER A 228 -7.65 18.05 -17.86
CA SER A 228 -7.16 19.44 -17.88
C SER A 228 -5.85 19.61 -18.67
N GLY A 229 -5.06 18.53 -18.80
CA GLY A 229 -3.72 18.57 -19.40
C GLY A 229 -2.63 19.10 -18.46
N ALA A 230 -2.93 19.31 -17.17
CA ALA A 230 -1.93 19.68 -16.18
C ALA A 230 -0.83 18.61 -16.05
N PRO A 231 0.45 19.01 -15.91
CA PRO A 231 1.56 18.07 -15.74
C PRO A 231 1.53 17.42 -14.36
N ASP A 232 2.12 16.24 -14.25
CA ASP A 232 2.28 15.53 -12.99
C ASP A 232 3.37 16.19 -12.13
N HIS A 233 3.10 16.39 -10.84
CA HIS A 233 4.02 16.92 -9.84
C HIS A 233 4.91 15.83 -9.23
N VAL A 234 4.34 14.64 -9.06
CA VAL A 234 5.04 13.43 -8.58
C VAL A 234 4.82 12.28 -9.55
N ALA A 235 5.69 11.27 -9.47
CA ALA A 235 5.49 10.02 -10.20
C ALA A 235 4.22 9.30 -9.72
N PHE A 236 3.69 8.42 -10.56
CA PHE A 236 2.54 7.58 -10.25
C PHE A 236 2.83 6.67 -9.03
N GLU A 237 1.97 6.68 -8.01
CA GLU A 237 2.27 6.06 -6.70
C GLU A 237 1.55 4.72 -6.49
N LEU A 238 0.59 4.35 -7.35
CA LEU A 238 -0.12 3.07 -7.25
C LEU A 238 0.76 1.93 -7.81
N ILE A 239 1.28 1.08 -6.93
CA ILE A 239 2.15 -0.04 -7.31
C ILE A 239 1.36 -1.32 -7.58
N GLN A 240 1.97 -2.28 -8.26
CA GLN A 240 1.34 -3.59 -8.48
C GLN A 240 1.20 -4.33 -7.15
N PHE A 241 0.00 -4.85 -6.86
CA PHE A 241 -0.21 -5.68 -5.67
C PHE A 241 0.38 -7.08 -5.89
N GLN A 242 1.18 -7.57 -4.94
CA GLN A 242 1.79 -8.90 -4.95
C GLN A 242 1.53 -9.60 -3.61
N PRO A 243 0.78 -10.71 -3.57
CA PRO A 243 0.32 -11.30 -2.31
C PRO A 243 1.43 -11.71 -1.35
N LEU A 244 2.58 -12.19 -1.86
CA LEU A 244 3.69 -12.62 -1.02
C LEU A 244 4.49 -11.46 -0.42
N LEU A 245 4.49 -10.31 -1.08
CA LEU A 245 5.20 -9.11 -0.61
C LEU A 245 4.30 -8.21 0.24
N HIS A 246 3.01 -8.23 -0.05
CA HIS A 246 2.01 -7.30 0.48
C HIS A 246 0.95 -8.05 1.30
N ASP A 247 1.31 -9.20 1.89
CA ASP A 247 0.41 -10.05 2.67
C ASP A 247 -0.24 -9.30 3.84
N GLN A 248 0.51 -8.43 4.49
CA GLN A 248 0.04 -7.56 5.58
C GLN A 248 -1.06 -6.57 5.17
N TYR A 249 -1.22 -6.29 3.86
CA TYR A 249 -2.25 -5.39 3.35
C TYR A 249 -3.46 -6.15 2.78
N ILE A 250 -3.52 -7.47 2.98
CA ILE A 250 -4.68 -8.27 2.64
C ILE A 250 -5.75 -8.08 3.71
N LEU A 251 -6.82 -7.37 3.34
CA LEU A 251 -7.95 -7.11 4.23
C LEU A 251 -8.92 -8.30 4.25
N THR A 252 -9.06 -8.93 5.42
CA THR A 252 -10.02 -10.01 5.67
C THR A 252 -11.40 -9.49 6.10
N GLU A 253 -11.46 -8.26 6.60
CA GLU A 253 -12.68 -7.57 7.00
C GLU A 253 -12.92 -6.36 6.10
N ARG A 254 -14.19 -6.02 5.89
CA ARG A 254 -14.60 -4.88 5.06
C ARG A 254 -14.31 -3.58 5.81
N PRO A 255 -13.58 -2.61 5.21
CA PRO A 255 -13.43 -1.29 5.80
C PRO A 255 -14.76 -0.54 5.93
N GLU A 256 -14.97 0.09 7.10
CA GLU A 256 -16.16 0.87 7.42
C GLU A 256 -16.00 2.36 7.07
N GLY A 257 -17.11 3.09 6.94
CA GLY A 257 -17.09 4.55 6.71
C GLY A 257 -16.93 4.99 5.24
N TYR A 258 -16.94 4.04 4.30
CA TYR A 258 -16.88 4.31 2.85
C TYR A 258 -18.22 4.09 2.14
N ASP A 259 -19.29 3.83 2.89
CA ASP A 259 -20.62 3.80 2.30
C ASP A 259 -21.07 5.23 1.99
N PRO A 260 -21.69 5.46 0.81
CA PRO A 260 -22.33 6.73 0.56
C PRO A 260 -23.35 6.98 1.68
N ALA A 261 -23.39 8.20 2.20
CA ALA A 261 -24.40 8.58 3.18
C ALA A 261 -25.78 8.17 2.64
N PRO A 262 -26.66 7.55 3.45
CA PRO A 262 -27.96 7.10 2.99
C PRO A 262 -28.64 8.27 2.27
N VAL A 263 -28.98 8.06 1.01
CA VAL A 263 -29.64 9.05 0.17
C VAL A 263 -31.01 9.32 0.79
N GLY A 264 -31.04 10.33 1.64
CA GLY A 264 -32.15 10.71 2.51
C GLY A 264 -31.94 12.08 3.14
N GLN A 265 -31.03 12.90 2.58
CA GLN A 265 -31.28 14.33 2.57
C GLN A 265 -32.15 14.57 1.36
N ASP A 266 -33.37 15.03 1.60
CA ASP A 266 -34.28 15.51 0.58
C ASP A 266 -33.47 16.24 -0.48
N ILE A 267 -33.47 15.73 -1.71
CA ILE A 267 -33.33 16.63 -2.84
C ILE A 267 -34.48 17.60 -2.60
N VAL A 268 -34.18 18.79 -2.07
CA VAL A 268 -35.12 19.90 -2.09
C VAL A 268 -35.21 20.22 -3.58
N ILE A 269 -36.05 19.46 -4.28
CA ILE A 269 -36.70 19.91 -5.48
C ILE A 269 -37.47 21.10 -4.96
N HIS A 270 -36.88 22.29 -5.08
CA HIS A 270 -37.65 23.50 -4.99
C HIS A 270 -38.76 23.29 -6.01
N ASP A 271 -40.00 23.12 -5.56
CA ASP A 271 -41.16 23.29 -6.41
C ASP A 271 -40.91 24.62 -7.11
N GLY A 272 -40.58 24.56 -8.40
CA GLY A 272 -40.34 25.76 -9.19
C GLY A 272 -41.54 26.69 -8.96
N PRO A 273 -41.34 28.02 -8.91
CA PRO A 273 -42.35 28.95 -8.42
C PRO A 273 -43.74 28.60 -8.98
N THR A 274 -44.71 28.25 -8.14
CA THR A 274 -46.03 27.74 -8.54
C THR A 274 -46.98 28.83 -9.07
N GLY A 275 -46.44 29.84 -9.75
CA GLY A 275 -47.19 30.93 -10.35
C GLY A 275 -47.52 30.68 -11.82
N ASP A 276 -48.65 31.22 -12.28
CA ASP A 276 -49.03 31.27 -13.70
C ASP A 276 -47.85 31.79 -14.54
N SER A 277 -47.30 30.93 -15.40
CA SER A 277 -46.28 31.35 -16.35
C SER A 277 -46.94 32.13 -17.50
N THR A 278 -46.36 33.27 -17.88
CA THR A 278 -46.80 34.00 -19.06
C THR A 278 -45.89 33.66 -20.23
N VAL A 279 -46.49 33.20 -21.34
CA VAL A 279 -45.76 32.85 -22.57
C VAL A 279 -45.61 34.09 -23.47
N CYS A 280 -44.47 34.18 -24.15
CA CYS A 280 -44.18 35.24 -25.12
C CYS A 280 -45.20 35.24 -26.27
N ALA A 281 -45.77 36.41 -26.60
CA ALA A 281 -46.68 36.60 -27.74
C ALA A 281 -45.97 36.66 -29.10
N GLY A 282 -44.69 36.30 -29.18
CA GLY A 282 -43.93 36.24 -30.42
C GLY A 282 -44.32 35.03 -31.28
N PRO A 283 -44.53 35.18 -32.60
CA PRO A 283 -44.88 34.05 -33.47
C PRO A 283 -43.81 32.94 -33.39
N GLY A 284 -44.20 31.76 -32.91
CA GLY A 284 -43.32 30.59 -32.76
C GLY A 284 -42.27 30.71 -31.64
N CYS A 285 -42.45 31.62 -30.68
CA CYS A 285 -41.55 31.74 -29.53
C CYS A 285 -42.03 30.90 -28.35
N TRP A 286 -41.13 30.12 -27.76
CA TRP A 286 -41.41 29.25 -26.61
C TRP A 286 -40.88 29.79 -25.28
N HIS A 287 -40.34 31.02 -25.26
CA HIS A 287 -39.92 31.64 -24.01
C HIS A 287 -41.13 32.00 -23.14
N SER A 288 -41.05 31.62 -21.86
CA SER A 288 -41.99 32.02 -20.82
C SER A 288 -41.26 32.79 -19.72
N THR A 289 -42.02 33.49 -18.89
CA THR A 289 -41.51 34.10 -17.67
C THR A 289 -42.44 33.80 -16.50
N MET A 290 -41.85 33.72 -15.31
CA MET A 290 -42.57 33.50 -14.07
C MET A 290 -43.08 34.86 -13.57
N GLY A 291 -44.41 35.01 -13.52
CA GLY A 291 -45.09 36.25 -13.14
C GLY A 291 -46.10 36.73 -14.19
N LYS A 292 -47.20 37.34 -13.73
CA LYS A 292 -48.23 37.91 -14.61
C LYS A 292 -47.65 39.09 -15.40
N GLN A 293 -47.55 38.92 -16.71
CA GLN A 293 -47.17 39.99 -17.61
C GLN A 293 -48.42 40.62 -18.26
N PRO A 294 -48.35 41.88 -18.70
CA PRO A 294 -49.43 42.48 -19.48
C PRO A 294 -49.71 41.71 -20.77
N ALA A 295 -50.95 41.80 -21.26
CA ALA A 295 -51.36 41.17 -22.51
C ALA A 295 -50.45 41.61 -23.67
N GLY A 296 -49.93 40.65 -24.43
CA GLY A 296 -49.02 40.91 -25.55
C GLY A 296 -47.55 41.03 -25.18
N TRP A 297 -47.16 40.67 -23.94
CA TRP A 297 -45.77 40.61 -23.51
C TRP A 297 -44.88 39.81 -24.48
N ARG A 298 -43.67 40.32 -24.72
CA ARG A 298 -42.66 39.70 -25.56
C ARG A 298 -41.39 39.51 -24.77
N CYS A 299 -40.77 38.35 -24.93
CA CYS A 299 -39.45 38.10 -24.37
C CYS A 299 -38.40 39.01 -25.02
N TRP A 300 -37.28 39.17 -24.33
CA TRP A 300 -36.17 40.02 -24.76
C TRP A 300 -35.68 39.71 -26.20
N ASP A 301 -35.66 38.44 -26.60
CA ASP A 301 -35.24 38.07 -27.96
C ASP A 301 -36.25 38.51 -29.03
N CYS A 302 -37.55 38.33 -28.78
CA CYS A 302 -38.60 38.79 -29.69
C CYS A 302 -38.61 40.31 -29.84
N GLU A 303 -38.46 41.05 -28.73
CA GLU A 303 -38.30 42.50 -28.79
C GLU A 303 -37.06 42.91 -29.59
N ARG A 304 -35.93 42.24 -29.37
CA ARG A 304 -34.68 42.53 -30.08
C ARG A 304 -34.84 42.33 -31.59
N ARG A 305 -35.49 41.23 -32.00
CA ARG A 305 -35.79 40.95 -33.42
C ARG A 305 -36.71 42.00 -34.02
N GLU A 306 -37.73 42.44 -33.29
CA GLU A 306 -38.65 43.47 -33.76
C GLU A 306 -37.97 44.84 -33.88
N ARG A 307 -37.18 45.26 -32.89
CA ARG A 307 -36.37 46.48 -32.97
C ARG A 307 -35.42 46.44 -34.18
N ARG A 308 -34.81 45.28 -34.46
CA ARG A 308 -33.98 45.07 -35.65
C ARG A 308 -34.79 45.20 -36.94
N ARG A 309 -35.96 44.56 -37.03
CA ARG A 309 -36.88 44.69 -38.19
C ARG A 309 -37.33 46.14 -38.40
N ALA A 310 -37.69 46.85 -37.33
CA ALA A 310 -38.08 48.26 -37.39
C ALA A 310 -36.93 49.16 -37.85
N ARG A 311 -35.70 48.93 -37.35
CA ARG A 311 -34.50 49.64 -37.81
C ARG A 311 -34.23 49.38 -39.29
N THR A 312 -34.36 48.14 -39.73
CA THR A 312 -34.23 47.77 -41.14
C THR A 312 -35.32 48.45 -41.97
N ARG A 313 -36.60 48.35 -41.60
CA ARG A 313 -37.71 49.03 -42.31
C ARG A 313 -37.47 50.54 -42.41
N ARG A 314 -37.08 51.21 -41.33
CA ARG A 314 -36.72 52.65 -41.33
C ARG A 314 -35.58 52.98 -42.29
N LYS A 315 -34.63 52.07 -42.53
CA LYS A 315 -33.59 52.26 -43.54
C LYS A 315 -34.16 52.16 -44.96
N TRP A 316 -35.10 51.25 -45.21
CA TRP A 316 -35.73 51.06 -46.52
C TRP A 316 -36.80 52.12 -46.85
N THR A 317 -37.43 52.74 -45.85
CA THR A 317 -38.44 53.80 -46.04
C THR A 317 -37.89 55.22 -45.96
N ARG A 318 -36.59 55.41 -45.71
CA ARG A 318 -35.96 56.71 -45.97
C ARG A 318 -35.84 56.87 -47.49
N PRO A 319 -36.50 57.87 -48.12
CA PRO A 319 -36.27 58.15 -49.53
C PRO A 319 -34.78 58.42 -49.73
N GLN A 320 -34.19 57.83 -50.79
CA GLN A 320 -32.89 58.26 -51.29
C GLN A 320 -33.04 59.75 -51.64
N ALA A 321 -32.32 60.60 -50.90
CA ALA A 321 -32.11 61.99 -51.27
C ALA A 321 -30.89 62.07 -52.17
#